data_AF-A0A2N6QTR7-F1
#
_entry.id   AF-A0A2N6QTR7-F1
#
_cell.length_a   1.000
_cell.length_b   1.000
_cell.length_c   1.000
_cell.angle_alpha   90.00
_cell.angle_beta   90.00
_cell.angle_gamma   90.00
#
_symmetry.space_group_name_H-M   'P 1'
#
loop_
_entity.id
_entity.type
_entity.pdbx_description
1 polymer ?
#
loop_
_entity_poly.entity_id
_entity_poly.type
_entity_poly.pdbx_seq_one_letter_code
_entity_poly.pdbx_strand_id
1 'polypeptide(L)'
;MISNDMIKASYQEAIYEKKQGTATSYYWQSGSRILPNRASINNVDITKVAKKGRNLQHPLAGQFIATFTTTEKSPLKLHKPYNVRTQIWQHEYYPQFIGYGTLGISDAEGRVTDKSDTGDLLVFYSKDADWQTIRIFIFAGMGKNPEHRDCAMKYANKLINGFE
;
A
#
# COMPACT_ATOMS: atom_id res chain seq x y z
N MET A 1 -16.92 -7.31 -15.45
CA MET A 1 -15.88 -6.32 -15.80
C MET A 1 -16.20 -5.04 -15.05
N ILE A 2 -15.30 -4.56 -14.20
CA ILE A 2 -15.52 -3.34 -13.41
C ILE A 2 -15.34 -2.10 -14.31
N SER A 3 -16.18 -1.07 -14.16
CA SER A 3 -16.07 0.14 -14.99
C SER A 3 -14.95 1.06 -14.49
N ASN A 4 -14.39 1.89 -15.38
CA ASN A 4 -13.40 2.90 -14.99
C ASN A 4 -13.98 3.88 -13.95
N ASP A 5 -15.26 4.22 -14.03
CA ASP A 5 -15.91 5.11 -13.06
C ASP A 5 -15.94 4.49 -11.65
N MET A 6 -16.17 3.19 -11.55
CA MET A 6 -16.10 2.47 -10.27
C MET A 6 -14.67 2.44 -9.71
N ILE A 7 -13.66 2.22 -10.57
CA ILE A 7 -12.26 2.27 -10.16
C ILE A 7 -11.91 3.67 -9.66
N LYS A 8 -12.27 4.71 -10.42
CA LYS A 8 -12.05 6.11 -10.07
C LYS A 8 -12.75 6.52 -8.77
N ALA A 9 -13.97 6.04 -8.53
CA ALA A 9 -14.70 6.31 -7.29
C ALA A 9 -14.03 5.65 -6.06
N SER A 10 -13.37 4.51 -6.24
CA SER A 10 -12.63 3.82 -5.18
C SER A 10 -11.23 4.38 -4.91
N TYR A 11 -10.74 5.21 -5.84
CA TYR A 11 -9.35 5.65 -5.91
C TYR A 11 -9.06 6.82 -4.97
N GLN A 12 -7.97 6.69 -4.22
CA GLN A 12 -7.35 7.78 -3.48
C GLN A 12 -5.83 7.69 -3.65
N GLU A 13 -5.13 8.81 -3.47
CA GLU A 13 -3.67 8.85 -3.54
C GLU A 13 -3.11 9.47 -2.27
N ALA A 14 -2.04 8.90 -1.73
CA ALA A 14 -1.24 9.53 -0.69
C ALA A 14 0.21 9.61 -1.13
N ILE A 15 0.85 10.77 -0.89
CA ILE A 15 2.25 11.00 -1.24
C ILE A 15 3.05 11.13 0.05
N TYR A 16 4.14 10.38 0.12
CA TYR A 16 5.04 10.31 1.24
C TYR A 16 6.46 10.68 0.81
N GLU A 17 7.14 11.44 1.66
CA GLU A 17 8.53 11.84 1.46
C GLU A 17 9.42 11.21 2.54
N LYS A 18 10.57 10.71 2.10
CA LYS A 18 11.54 10.07 2.97
C LYS A 18 12.11 11.09 3.95
N LYS A 19 12.09 10.77 5.24
CA LYS A 19 12.68 11.63 6.27
C LYS A 19 14.20 11.60 6.12
N GLN A 20 14.80 12.79 6.02
CA GLN A 20 16.25 12.97 5.98
C GLN A 20 16.95 12.23 7.12
N GLY A 21 18.05 11.55 6.79
CA GLY A 21 18.85 10.77 7.75
C GLY A 21 18.24 9.44 8.17
N THR A 22 17.14 8.99 7.54
CA THR A 22 16.57 7.67 7.79
C THR A 22 16.54 6.81 6.53
N ALA A 23 16.73 5.50 6.70
CA ALA A 23 16.69 4.56 5.58
C ALA A 23 15.26 4.22 5.15
N THR A 24 14.31 4.22 6.09
CA THR A 24 12.98 3.63 5.88
C THR A 24 11.82 4.48 6.39
N SER A 25 12.06 5.63 7.04
CA SER A 25 10.97 6.44 7.59
C SER A 25 10.47 7.46 6.59
N TYR A 26 9.15 7.55 6.47
CA TYR A 26 8.45 8.40 5.52
C TYR A 26 7.37 9.20 6.20
N TYR A 27 7.26 10.47 5.85
CA TYR A 27 6.20 11.35 6.34
C TYR A 27 5.26 11.72 5.20
N TRP A 28 3.98 11.74 5.50
CA TRP A 28 2.95 12.21 4.58
C TRP A 28 3.25 13.65 4.17
N GLN A 29 3.09 13.92 2.88
CA GLN A 29 3.34 15.22 2.29
C GLN A 29 2.07 15.80 1.65
N SER A 30 1.30 14.99 0.91
CA SER A 30 0.08 15.45 0.26
C SER A 30 -0.89 14.31 -0.10
N GLY A 31 -2.09 14.68 -0.54
CA GLY A 31 -3.15 13.75 -0.94
C GLY A 31 -4.07 13.31 0.21
N SER A 32 -4.61 12.11 0.08
CA SER A 32 -5.45 11.45 1.08
C SER A 32 -4.72 11.24 2.39
N ARG A 33 -5.46 11.41 3.49
CA ARG A 33 -5.03 11.12 4.87
C ARG A 33 -5.68 9.85 5.43
N ILE A 34 -6.14 8.96 4.55
CA ILE A 34 -6.71 7.69 4.98
C ILE A 34 -5.66 6.79 5.65
N LEU A 35 -4.40 6.87 5.24
CA LEU A 35 -3.26 6.18 5.86
C LEU A 35 -2.58 7.08 6.92
N PRO A 36 -1.82 6.52 7.89
CA PRO A 36 -1.16 7.32 8.91
C PRO A 36 -0.11 8.28 8.33
N ASN A 37 0.05 9.45 8.94
CA ASN A 37 0.96 10.50 8.50
C ASN A 37 2.44 10.10 8.58
N ARG A 38 2.78 8.99 9.24
CA ARG A 38 4.14 8.45 9.33
C ARG A 38 4.11 6.96 9.02
N ALA A 39 5.02 6.52 8.18
CA ALA A 39 5.17 5.13 7.82
C ALA A 39 6.65 4.73 7.81
N SER A 40 6.91 3.46 8.08
CA SER A 40 8.17 2.80 7.75
C SER A 40 7.93 1.95 6.50
N ILE A 41 8.71 2.19 5.44
CA ILE A 41 8.69 1.40 4.22
C ILE A 41 10.08 0.83 4.03
N ASN A 42 10.20 -0.48 4.19
CA ASN A 42 11.47 -1.18 4.15
C ASN A 42 11.60 -1.89 2.79
N ASN A 43 12.73 -1.70 2.12
CA ASN A 43 13.15 -2.59 1.04
C ASN A 43 13.64 -3.89 1.68
N VAL A 44 13.03 -5.01 1.31
CA VAL A 44 13.33 -6.31 1.92
C VAL A 44 14.10 -7.16 0.93
N ASP A 45 15.40 -6.89 0.79
CA ASP A 45 16.35 -7.88 0.27
C ASP A 45 16.64 -9.00 1.31
N ILE A 46 16.18 -8.86 2.56
CA ILE A 46 16.84 -9.50 3.72
C ILE A 46 15.96 -10.44 4.59
N THR A 47 14.63 -10.48 4.50
CA THR A 47 13.87 -11.42 5.37
C THR A 47 13.44 -12.70 4.66
N LYS A 48 13.83 -13.86 5.23
CA LYS A 48 13.34 -15.19 4.83
C LYS A 48 11.83 -15.25 5.11
N VAL A 49 11.02 -14.93 4.11
CA VAL A 49 9.56 -15.05 4.20
C VAL A 49 9.18 -16.53 4.05
N ALA A 50 8.22 -17.00 4.85
CA ALA A 50 7.67 -18.34 4.67
C ALA A 50 7.02 -18.45 3.28
N LYS A 51 7.46 -19.43 2.48
CA LYS A 51 6.95 -19.72 1.13
C LYS A 51 5.52 -20.28 1.18
N LYS A 52 4.53 -19.42 1.41
CA LYS A 52 3.09 -19.74 1.40
C LYS A 52 2.29 -18.64 0.72
N GLY A 53 1.20 -19.02 0.03
CA GLY A 53 0.27 -18.06 -0.60
C GLY A 53 0.94 -17.17 -1.65
N ARG A 54 0.69 -15.85 -1.60
CA ARG A 54 1.27 -14.87 -2.55
C ARG A 54 2.80 -14.82 -2.53
N ASN A 55 3.44 -15.22 -1.44
CA ASN A 55 4.91 -15.33 -1.35
C ASN A 55 5.49 -16.47 -2.21
N LEU A 56 4.65 -17.35 -2.77
CA LEU A 56 5.07 -18.32 -3.79
C LEU A 56 4.97 -17.76 -5.21
N GLN A 57 4.12 -16.74 -5.42
CA GLN A 57 3.74 -16.25 -6.74
C GLN A 57 4.52 -15.00 -7.14
N HIS A 58 4.86 -14.15 -6.17
CA HIS A 58 5.49 -12.86 -6.42
C HIS A 58 6.65 -12.61 -5.45
N PRO A 59 7.78 -12.07 -5.94
CA PRO A 59 8.86 -11.63 -5.06
C PRO A 59 8.38 -10.57 -4.07
N LEU A 60 8.88 -10.64 -2.83
CA LEU A 60 8.64 -9.58 -1.85
C LEU A 60 9.59 -8.42 -2.12
N ALA A 61 9.07 -7.23 -2.41
CA ALA A 61 9.85 -6.00 -2.53
C ALA A 61 10.03 -5.32 -1.17
N GLY A 62 9.06 -5.45 -0.28
CA GLY A 62 9.09 -4.67 0.94
C GLY A 62 7.94 -4.87 1.89
N GLN A 63 7.86 -3.96 2.85
CA GLN A 63 6.75 -3.88 3.78
C GLN A 63 6.47 -2.44 4.18
N PHE A 64 5.19 -2.08 4.17
CA PHE A 64 4.65 -0.86 4.75
C PHE A 64 4.17 -1.15 6.17
N ILE A 65 4.64 -0.37 7.14
CA ILE A 65 4.22 -0.43 8.54
C ILE A 65 3.96 1.00 9.01
N ALA A 66 2.79 1.23 9.57
CA ALA A 66 2.41 2.54 10.08
C ALA A 66 1.49 2.39 11.29
N THR A 67 1.38 3.45 12.08
CA THR A 67 0.51 3.50 13.26
C THR A 67 -0.13 4.88 13.33
N PHE A 68 -1.45 4.94 13.46
CA PHE A 68 -2.11 6.22 13.68
C PHE A 68 -1.80 6.75 15.07
N THR A 69 -1.50 8.05 15.15
CA THR A 69 -1.51 8.80 16.41
C THR A 69 -2.93 8.94 16.95
N THR A 70 -3.05 9.33 18.22
CA THR A 70 -4.35 9.53 18.88
C THR A 70 -5.19 10.64 18.23
N THR A 71 -4.57 11.65 17.64
CA THR A 71 -5.24 12.82 17.04
C THR A 71 -5.66 12.60 15.59
N GLU A 72 -5.04 11.67 14.87
CA GLU A 72 -5.41 11.35 13.49
C GLU A 72 -6.81 10.76 13.38
N LYS A 73 -7.53 11.14 12.32
CA LYS A 73 -8.87 10.65 11.99
C LYS A 73 -8.82 9.92 10.66
N SER A 74 -9.20 8.65 10.68
CA SER A 74 -9.29 7.80 9.49
C SER A 74 -10.32 6.71 9.71
N PRO A 75 -11.08 6.29 8.69
CA PRO A 75 -11.94 5.11 8.77
C PRO A 75 -11.16 3.81 9.06
N LEU A 76 -9.84 3.79 8.83
CA LEU A 76 -8.98 2.64 9.09
C LEU A 76 -8.49 2.56 10.55
N LYS A 77 -8.73 3.61 11.35
CA LYS A 77 -8.30 3.68 12.75
C LYS A 77 -9.38 3.09 13.66
N LEU A 78 -9.47 1.76 13.69
CA LEU A 78 -10.50 1.04 14.44
C LEU A 78 -10.03 0.61 15.83
N HIS A 79 -9.04 -0.28 15.91
CA HIS A 79 -8.63 -0.89 17.17
C HIS A 79 -7.20 -0.53 17.55
N LYS A 80 -6.93 -0.30 18.85
CA LYS A 80 -5.58 -0.09 19.36
C LYS A 80 -4.73 -1.34 19.11
N PRO A 81 -3.44 -1.21 18.75
CA PRO A 81 -2.62 0.01 18.75
C PRO A 81 -2.77 0.91 17.52
N TYR A 82 -3.79 0.71 16.67
CA TYR A 82 -4.04 1.46 15.44
C TYR A 82 -2.98 1.22 14.36
N ASN A 83 -2.45 0.00 14.30
CA ASN A 83 -1.48 -0.37 13.29
C ASN A 83 -2.15 -0.55 11.93
N VAL A 84 -1.39 -0.18 10.92
CA VAL A 84 -1.64 -0.44 9.51
C VAL A 84 -0.42 -1.15 8.94
N ARG A 85 -0.63 -2.27 8.24
CA ARG A 85 0.47 -3.07 7.71
C ARG A 85 0.11 -3.67 6.36
N THR A 86 1.08 -3.64 5.44
CA THR A 86 0.96 -4.25 4.11
C THR A 86 2.30 -4.86 3.70
N GLN A 87 2.30 -6.12 3.28
CA GLN A 87 3.43 -6.69 2.53
C GLN A 87 3.38 -6.17 1.09
N ILE A 88 4.55 -5.81 0.53
CA ILE A 88 4.66 -5.24 -0.80
C ILE A 88 5.26 -6.30 -1.72
N TRP A 89 4.45 -6.84 -2.62
CA TRP A 89 4.84 -7.83 -3.61
C TRP A 89 5.06 -7.18 -4.97
N GLN A 90 6.09 -7.62 -5.69
CA GLN A 90 6.30 -7.21 -7.08
C GLN A 90 5.24 -7.83 -7.99
N HIS A 91 4.94 -7.20 -9.12
CA HIS A 91 4.07 -7.78 -10.13
C HIS A 91 4.79 -7.76 -11.48
N GLU A 92 4.95 -8.92 -12.10
CA GLU A 92 5.76 -9.07 -13.33
C GLU A 92 5.24 -8.21 -14.49
N TYR A 93 3.93 -8.03 -14.60
CA TYR A 93 3.30 -7.21 -15.65
C TYR A 93 3.32 -5.70 -15.36
N TYR A 94 3.73 -5.30 -14.15
CA TYR A 94 3.81 -3.88 -13.77
C TYR A 94 5.15 -3.58 -13.07
N PRO A 95 6.30 -3.79 -13.74
CA PRO A 95 7.63 -3.66 -13.15
C PRO A 95 8.00 -2.22 -12.74
N GLN A 96 7.28 -1.23 -13.26
CA GLN A 96 7.44 0.18 -12.91
C GLN A 96 6.93 0.52 -11.51
N PHE A 97 6.13 -0.34 -10.88
CA PHE A 97 5.76 -0.20 -9.48
C PHE A 97 6.79 -0.87 -8.59
N ILE A 98 7.01 -0.29 -7.40
CA ILE A 98 7.74 -0.98 -6.32
C ILE A 98 7.04 -2.30 -6.00
N GLY A 99 5.70 -2.25 -5.99
CA GLY A 99 4.86 -3.41 -5.84
C GLY A 99 3.47 -3.04 -5.38
N TYR A 100 2.74 -4.03 -4.88
CA TYR A 100 1.38 -3.88 -4.40
C TYR A 100 1.14 -4.75 -3.16
N GLY A 101 0.07 -4.47 -2.44
CA GLY A 101 -0.39 -5.36 -1.38
C GLY A 101 -1.78 -5.03 -0.89
N THR A 102 -2.27 -5.83 0.05
CA THR A 102 -3.56 -5.60 0.70
C THR A 102 -3.37 -4.93 2.06
N LEU A 103 -4.34 -4.10 2.43
CA LEU A 103 -4.29 -3.31 3.65
C LEU A 103 -4.75 -4.14 4.85
N GLY A 104 -3.85 -4.37 5.80
CA GLY A 104 -4.18 -4.94 7.11
C GLY A 104 -4.26 -3.85 8.19
N ILE A 105 -5.26 -3.94 9.06
CA ILE A 105 -5.42 -3.08 10.24
C ILE A 105 -5.39 -3.90 11.54
N SER A 106 -5.15 -3.26 12.68
CA SER A 106 -5.28 -3.92 13.99
C SER A 106 -6.70 -4.43 14.23
N ASP A 107 -6.84 -5.68 14.66
CA ASP A 107 -8.06 -6.28 15.20
C ASP A 107 -8.31 -5.87 16.67
N ALA A 108 -9.38 -6.39 17.26
CA ALA A 108 -9.77 -6.09 18.65
C ALA A 108 -8.69 -6.52 19.67
N GLU A 109 -7.88 -7.52 19.35
CA GLU A 109 -6.75 -7.98 20.14
C GLU A 109 -5.45 -7.21 19.84
N GLY A 110 -5.52 -6.21 18.94
CA GLY A 110 -4.40 -5.36 18.54
C GLY A 110 -3.42 -6.00 17.55
N ARG A 111 -3.78 -7.14 16.96
CA ARG A 111 -2.96 -7.90 16.01
C ARG A 111 -3.37 -7.55 14.58
N VAL A 112 -2.44 -7.70 13.63
CA VAL A 112 -2.77 -7.62 12.20
C VAL A 112 -2.71 -9.03 11.66
N THR A 113 -3.85 -9.57 11.26
CA THR A 113 -4.01 -10.94 10.76
C THR A 113 -4.79 -10.94 9.45
N ASP A 114 -4.86 -12.09 8.77
CA ASP A 114 -5.64 -12.22 7.52
C ASP A 114 -7.13 -11.87 7.70
N LYS A 115 -7.66 -11.99 8.93
CA LYS A 115 -9.05 -11.62 9.26
C LYS A 115 -9.26 -10.11 9.36
N SER A 116 -8.19 -9.36 9.64
CA SER A 116 -8.22 -7.89 9.73
C SER A 116 -7.65 -7.22 8.49
N ASP A 117 -7.50 -7.98 7.41
CA ASP A 117 -7.25 -7.47 6.05
C ASP A 117 -8.54 -6.90 5.46
N THR A 118 -8.54 -5.60 5.17
CA THR A 118 -9.70 -4.87 4.66
C THR A 118 -10.03 -5.24 3.21
N GLY A 119 -9.09 -5.83 2.48
CA GLY A 119 -9.17 -6.09 1.06
C GLY A 119 -8.93 -4.86 0.18
N ASP A 120 -8.57 -3.71 0.76
CA ASP A 120 -8.16 -2.55 -0.01
C ASP A 120 -6.80 -2.79 -0.64
N LEU A 121 -6.65 -2.39 -1.90
CA LEU A 121 -5.40 -2.51 -2.64
C LEU A 121 -4.55 -1.25 -2.42
N LEU A 122 -3.28 -1.45 -2.09
CA LEU A 122 -2.25 -0.42 -2.14
C LEU A 122 -1.29 -0.74 -3.29
N VAL A 123 -1.02 0.23 -4.15
CA VAL A 123 0.02 0.16 -5.19
C VAL A 123 1.07 1.23 -4.92
N PHE A 124 2.32 0.80 -4.81
CA PHE A 124 3.44 1.63 -4.41
C PHE A 124 4.29 1.98 -5.62
N TYR A 125 4.50 3.27 -5.82
CA TYR A 125 5.28 3.81 -6.93
C TYR A 125 6.28 4.84 -6.41
N SER A 126 7.47 4.84 -6.99
CA SER A 126 8.42 5.93 -6.85
C SER A 126 9.04 6.21 -8.20
N LYS A 127 9.22 7.49 -8.52
CA LYS A 127 9.91 7.89 -9.76
C LYS A 127 11.42 7.73 -9.63
N ASP A 128 11.93 7.77 -8.41
CA ASP A 128 13.34 7.79 -8.11
C ASP A 128 13.80 6.45 -7.51
N ALA A 129 15.02 6.03 -7.87
CA ALA A 129 15.51 4.69 -7.54
C ALA A 129 15.67 4.47 -6.02
N ASP A 130 15.95 5.55 -5.27
CA ASP A 130 16.21 5.51 -3.83
C ASP A 130 14.96 5.66 -2.96
N TRP A 131 13.79 5.70 -3.62
CA TRP A 131 12.47 5.88 -3.02
C TRP A 131 12.41 7.11 -2.10
N GLN A 132 12.93 8.25 -2.52
CA GLN A 132 12.82 9.52 -1.81
C GLN A 132 11.36 9.98 -1.73
N THR A 133 10.60 9.81 -2.82
CA THR A 133 9.16 10.06 -2.82
C THR A 133 8.39 8.80 -3.20
N ILE A 134 7.45 8.41 -2.34
CA ILE A 134 6.56 7.28 -2.59
C ILE A 134 5.14 7.80 -2.79
N ARG A 135 4.56 7.48 -3.95
CA ARG A 135 3.14 7.62 -4.24
C ARG A 135 2.46 6.29 -3.94
N ILE A 136 1.41 6.32 -3.12
CA ILE A 136 0.59 5.17 -2.78
C ILE A 136 -0.79 5.38 -3.39
N PHE A 137 -1.12 4.57 -4.40
CA PHE A 137 -2.46 4.51 -4.97
C PHE A 137 -3.30 3.52 -4.16
N ILE A 138 -4.43 3.99 -3.63
CA ILE A 138 -5.30 3.26 -2.73
C ILE A 138 -6.62 2.99 -3.47
N PHE A 139 -7.02 1.73 -3.57
CA PHE A 139 -8.28 1.33 -4.21
C PHE A 139 -9.11 0.49 -3.24
N ALA A 140 -10.21 1.06 -2.78
CA ALA A 140 -11.09 0.41 -1.81
C ALA A 140 -11.66 -0.92 -2.35
N GLY A 141 -11.50 -2.01 -1.59
CA GLY A 141 -12.04 -3.34 -1.89
C GLY A 141 -11.45 -4.06 -3.11
N MET A 142 -10.41 -3.53 -3.77
CA MET A 142 -9.90 -4.07 -5.04
C MET A 142 -8.77 -5.10 -4.91
N GLY A 143 -8.31 -5.41 -3.69
CA GLY A 143 -7.09 -6.18 -3.47
C GLY A 143 -7.25 -7.70 -3.45
N LYS A 144 -8.45 -8.21 -3.10
CA LYS A 144 -8.70 -9.66 -2.95
C LYS A 144 -9.05 -10.36 -4.27
N ASN A 145 -9.77 -9.71 -5.17
CA ASN A 145 -10.12 -10.26 -6.48
C ASN A 145 -9.00 -9.95 -7.51
N PRO A 146 -8.39 -10.97 -8.15
CA PRO A 146 -7.30 -10.76 -9.11
C PRO A 146 -7.66 -9.89 -10.32
N GLU A 147 -8.88 -10.01 -10.86
CA GLU A 147 -9.33 -9.20 -12.00
C GLU A 147 -9.50 -7.74 -11.60
N HIS A 148 -10.09 -7.47 -10.43
CA HIS A 148 -10.24 -6.10 -9.93
C HIS A 148 -8.88 -5.47 -9.65
N ARG A 149 -7.96 -6.25 -9.06
CA ARG A 149 -6.59 -5.83 -8.83
C ARG A 149 -5.89 -5.45 -10.12
N ASP A 150 -5.97 -6.30 -11.15
CA ASP A 150 -5.34 -6.01 -12.44
C ASP A 150 -5.93 -4.75 -13.08
N CYS A 151 -7.26 -4.59 -13.05
CA CYS A 151 -7.92 -3.37 -13.53
C CYS A 151 -7.43 -2.11 -12.79
N ALA A 152 -7.28 -2.18 -11.46
CA ALA A 152 -6.78 -1.08 -10.63
C ALA A 152 -5.30 -0.77 -10.91
N MET A 153 -4.45 -1.79 -11.07
CA MET A 153 -3.04 -1.61 -11.41
C MET A 153 -2.87 -1.02 -12.81
N LYS A 154 -3.68 -1.44 -13.77
CA LYS A 154 -3.75 -0.84 -15.11
C LYS A 154 -4.17 0.63 -15.05
N TYR A 155 -5.15 0.96 -14.21
CA TYR A 155 -5.57 2.34 -13.98
C TYR A 155 -4.44 3.17 -13.34
N ALA A 156 -3.81 2.69 -12.28
CA ALA A 156 -2.64 3.32 -11.66
C ALA A 156 -1.49 3.54 -12.66
N ASN A 157 -1.30 2.59 -13.60
CA ASN A 157 -0.27 2.70 -14.62
C ASN A 157 -0.55 3.86 -15.59
N LYS A 158 -1.81 4.10 -15.93
CA LYS A 158 -2.18 5.26 -16.76
C LYS A 158 -1.85 6.58 -16.05
N LEU A 159 -2.15 6.66 -14.74
CA LEU A 159 -1.90 7.85 -13.91
C LEU A 159 -0.42 8.25 -13.85
N ILE A 160 0.50 7.28 -13.78
CA ILE A 160 1.94 7.59 -13.75
C ILE A 160 2.50 7.97 -15.12
N ASN A 161 1.83 7.57 -16.20
CA ASN A 161 2.21 7.88 -17.58
C ASN A 161 1.49 9.12 -18.14
N GLY A 162 0.65 9.80 -17.33
CA GLY A 162 -0.05 11.01 -17.73
C GLY A 162 -1.24 10.79 -18.68
N PHE A 163 -1.78 9.58 -18.72
CA PHE A 163 -3.03 9.29 -19.43
C PHE A 163 -4.19 9.40 -18.44
N GLU A 164 -5.05 10.41 -18.59
CA GLU A 164 -6.32 10.54 -17.85
C GLU A 164 -7.45 9.72 -18.48
#